data_AF-A0A1I1EUD5-F1
#
_entry.id   AF-A0A1I1EUD5-F1
#
_cell.length_a   1.000
_cell.length_b   1.000
_cell.length_c   1.000
_cell.angle_alpha   90.00
_cell.angle_beta   90.00
_cell.angle_gamma   90.00
#
_symmetry.space_group_name_H-M   'P 1'
#
loop_
_entity.id
_entity.type
_entity.pdbx_description
1 polymer ?
#
loop_
_entity_poly.entity_id
_entity_poly.type
_entity_poly.pdbx_seq_one_letter_code
_entity_poly.pdbx_strand_id
1 'polypeptide(L)'
;MERNQVTPKSFIFREIICSLLLGGIPCILMLQDSGVVGLVIFLKSMVPPNVLSYYLCFLVLSHFIFWFLNCYFYSPINSISQLKTRLHQISDQIGFSLIGVYRVIAGALLIAPPSMVIVEPTFNNFIFLGACYFLSISSIAISCYLSYWQSKTVTGI
;
A
#
# COMPACT_ATOMS: atom_id res chain seq x y z
N MET A 1 24.02 -21.54 8.14
CA MET A 1 22.99 -20.46 8.12
C MET A 1 21.83 -20.94 7.28
N GLU A 2 20.84 -21.54 7.93
CA GLU A 2 19.58 -21.95 7.29
C GLU A 2 18.88 -20.72 6.71
N ARG A 3 18.77 -20.68 5.39
CA ARG A 3 18.06 -19.63 4.67
C ARG A 3 16.57 -19.89 4.90
N ASN A 4 16.00 -19.32 5.98
CA ASN A 4 14.57 -19.35 6.25
C ASN A 4 13.81 -18.98 4.98
N GLN A 5 13.21 -19.97 4.33
CA GLN A 5 12.35 -19.74 3.18
C GLN A 5 11.13 -18.97 3.71
N VAL A 6 11.13 -17.66 3.47
CA VAL A 6 10.05 -16.77 3.90
C VAL A 6 8.79 -17.20 3.15
N THR A 7 7.93 -17.97 3.83
CA THR A 7 6.73 -18.53 3.22
C THR A 7 5.73 -17.42 2.87
N PRO A 8 4.89 -17.59 1.83
CA PRO A 8 3.90 -16.57 1.44
C PRO A 8 2.96 -16.16 2.59
N LYS A 9 2.70 -17.07 3.54
CA LYS A 9 1.92 -16.80 4.76
C LYS A 9 2.57 -15.75 5.66
N SER A 10 3.90 -15.74 5.77
CA SER A 10 4.63 -14.78 6.59
C SER A 10 4.58 -13.36 6.01
N PHE A 11 4.50 -13.23 4.68
CA PHE A 11 4.30 -11.94 4.02
C PHE A 11 2.92 -11.37 4.35
N ILE A 12 1.86 -12.16 4.17
CA ILE A 12 0.48 -11.72 4.42
C ILE A 12 0.31 -11.27 5.88
N PHE A 13 0.80 -12.06 6.84
CA PHE A 13 0.70 -11.71 8.25
C PHE A 13 1.39 -10.39 8.58
N ARG A 14 2.61 -10.18 8.04
CA ARG A 14 3.34 -8.92 8.19
C ARG A 14 2.57 -7.76 7.57
N GLU A 15 2.05 -7.92 6.36
CA GLU A 15 1.30 -6.85 5.69
C GLU A 15 0.03 -6.48 6.44
N ILE A 16 -0.70 -7.45 7.02
CA ILE A 16 -1.87 -7.17 7.87
C ILE A 16 -1.47 -6.36 9.11
N ILE A 17 -0.42 -6.78 9.83
CA ILE A 17 0.06 -6.06 11.01
C ILE A 17 0.51 -4.65 10.63
N CYS A 18 1.33 -4.50 9.59
CA CYS A 18 1.80 -3.19 9.15
C CYS A 18 0.62 -2.29 8.71
N SER A 19 -0.39 -2.86 8.05
CA SER A 19 -1.59 -2.10 7.67
C SER A 19 -2.38 -1.63 8.89
N LEU A 20 -2.58 -2.50 9.88
CA LEU A 20 -3.22 -2.14 11.14
C LEU A 20 -2.44 -1.06 11.90
N LEU A 21 -1.12 -1.17 12.00
CA LEU A 21 -0.29 -0.19 12.70
C LEU A 21 -0.27 1.17 12.00
N LEU A 22 -0.16 1.19 10.66
CA LEU A 22 0.03 2.42 9.90
C LEU A 22 -1.29 3.12 9.54
N GLY A 23 -2.35 2.36 9.26
CA GLY A 23 -3.66 2.91 8.88
C GLY A 23 -4.73 2.72 9.94
N GLY A 24 -4.78 1.56 10.57
CA GLY A 24 -5.82 1.20 11.53
C GLY A 24 -5.73 1.99 12.84
N ILE A 25 -4.57 1.94 13.52
CA ILE A 25 -4.36 2.59 14.81
C ILE A 25 -4.63 4.11 14.74
N PRO A 26 -4.08 4.87 13.77
CA PRO A 26 -4.40 6.29 13.65
C PRO A 26 -5.91 6.56 13.49
N CYS A 27 -6.62 5.71 12.74
CA CYS A 27 -8.07 5.82 12.60
C CYS A 27 -8.81 5.54 13.92
N ILE A 28 -8.37 4.55 14.70
CA ILE A 28 -8.94 4.26 16.03
C ILE A 28 -8.73 5.45 16.97
N LEU A 29 -7.51 6.00 17.01
CA LEU A 29 -7.19 7.16 17.85
C LEU A 29 -8.04 8.38 17.48
N MET A 30 -8.14 8.70 16.18
CA MET A 30 -8.99 9.80 15.72
C MET A 30 -10.47 9.59 16.05
N LEU A 31 -10.95 8.34 15.96
CA LEU A 31 -12.32 7.99 16.33
C LEU A 31 -12.57 8.17 17.84
N GLN A 32 -11.59 7.84 18.69
CA GLN A 32 -11.69 8.03 20.14
C GLN A 32 -11.62 9.50 20.54
N ASP A 33 -10.72 10.28 19.95
CA ASP A 33 -10.49 11.68 20.33
C ASP A 33 -11.55 12.64 19.76
N SER A 34 -11.95 12.45 18.50
CA SER A 34 -12.76 13.42 17.75
C SER A 34 -14.02 12.81 17.12
N GLY A 35 -14.32 11.55 17.42
CA GLY A 35 -15.48 10.85 16.89
C GLY A 35 -15.44 10.65 15.38
N VAL A 36 -16.59 10.31 14.80
CA VAL A 36 -16.71 10.02 13.36
C VAL A 36 -16.41 11.26 12.50
N VAL A 37 -16.72 12.47 12.99
CA VAL A 37 -16.44 13.72 12.26
C VAL A 37 -14.93 13.93 12.11
N GLY A 38 -14.16 13.76 13.19
CA GLY A 38 -12.70 13.85 13.15
C GLY A 38 -12.08 12.79 12.24
N LEU A 39 -12.59 11.56 12.29
CA LEU A 39 -12.16 10.48 11.41
C LEU A 39 -12.42 10.80 9.93
N VAL A 40 -13.58 11.36 9.58
CA VAL A 40 -13.89 11.76 8.19
C VAL A 40 -12.96 12.87 7.70
N ILE A 41 -12.66 13.86 8.56
CA ILE A 41 -11.72 14.94 8.22
C ILE A 41 -10.31 14.37 8.02
N PHE A 42 -9.88 13.48 8.91
CA PHE A 42 -8.59 12.79 8.81
C PHE A 42 -8.47 12.00 7.50
N LEU A 43 -9.47 11.20 7.15
CA LEU A 43 -9.47 10.43 5.91
C LEU A 43 -9.49 11.34 4.67
N LYS A 44 -10.28 12.42 4.69
CA LYS A 44 -10.27 13.43 3.61
C LYS A 44 -8.91 14.13 3.48
N SER A 45 -8.17 14.29 4.57
CA SER A 45 -6.81 14.87 4.55
C SER A 45 -5.76 13.90 4.02
N MET A 46 -5.92 12.59 4.27
CA MET A 46 -5.07 11.54 3.70
C MET A 46 -5.36 11.29 2.23
N VAL A 47 -6.61 11.50 1.82
CA VAL A 47 -7.15 11.13 0.52
C VAL A 47 -7.92 12.32 -0.06
N PRO A 48 -7.28 13.20 -0.87
CA PRO A 48 -8.01 14.26 -1.55
C PRO A 48 -9.05 13.64 -2.51
N PRO A 49 -10.34 14.02 -2.40
CA PRO A 49 -11.47 13.27 -2.96
C PRO A 49 -11.52 13.16 -4.49
N ASN A 50 -10.76 13.97 -5.22
CA ASN A 50 -10.77 13.98 -6.69
C ASN A 50 -9.49 13.49 -7.36
N VAL A 51 -8.45 13.15 -6.58
CA VAL A 51 -7.09 12.92 -7.13
C VAL A 51 -6.49 11.59 -6.69
N LEU A 52 -7.09 10.88 -5.72
CA LEU A 52 -6.50 9.63 -5.21
C LEU A 52 -6.33 8.55 -6.29
N SER A 53 -7.35 8.34 -7.11
CA SER A 53 -7.29 7.34 -8.19
C SER A 53 -6.25 7.73 -9.24
N TYR A 54 -6.15 9.02 -9.58
CA TYR A 54 -5.12 9.52 -10.50
C TYR A 54 -3.72 9.48 -9.90
N TYR A 55 -3.57 9.72 -8.60
CA TYR A 55 -2.29 9.70 -7.90
C TYR A 55 -1.77 8.28 -7.71
N LEU A 56 -2.63 7.33 -7.31
CA LEU A 56 -2.33 5.90 -7.30
C LEU A 56 -2.06 5.37 -8.70
N CYS A 57 -2.88 5.75 -9.69
CA CYS A 57 -2.68 5.35 -11.08
C CYS A 57 -1.36 5.93 -11.63
N PHE A 58 -1.03 7.19 -11.32
CA PHE A 58 0.25 7.82 -11.68
C PHE A 58 1.44 7.15 -10.99
N LEU A 59 1.30 6.76 -9.72
CA LEU A 59 2.32 5.99 -9.00
C LEU A 59 2.53 4.60 -9.60
N VAL A 60 1.44 3.90 -9.95
CA VAL A 60 1.49 2.59 -10.62
C VAL A 60 2.07 2.72 -12.03
N LEU A 61 1.67 3.73 -12.81
CA LEU A 61 2.23 4.01 -14.13
C LEU A 61 3.71 4.35 -14.05
N SER A 62 4.10 5.20 -13.11
CA SER A 62 5.51 5.54 -12.89
C SER A 62 6.30 4.29 -12.51
N HIS A 63 5.77 3.46 -11.61
CA HIS A 63 6.40 2.19 -11.23
C HIS A 63 6.55 1.24 -12.43
N PHE A 64 5.53 1.11 -13.28
CA PHE A 64 5.60 0.31 -14.50
C PHE A 64 6.58 0.89 -15.53
N ILE A 65 6.66 2.21 -15.67
CA ILE A 65 7.62 2.87 -16.57
C ILE A 65 9.04 2.64 -16.10
N PHE A 66 9.33 2.85 -14.80
CA PHE A 66 10.65 2.57 -14.24
C PHE A 66 11.01 1.09 -14.29
N TRP A 67 10.05 0.21 -14.03
CA TRP A 67 10.21 -1.23 -14.18
C TRP A 67 10.51 -1.63 -15.62
N PHE A 68 9.75 -1.12 -16.58
CA PHE A 68 9.94 -1.39 -18.01
C PHE A 68 11.31 -0.88 -18.48
N LEU A 69 11.69 0.33 -18.08
CA LEU A 69 13.04 0.86 -18.32
C LEU A 69 14.09 -0.06 -17.70
N ASN A 70 13.89 -0.54 -16.48
CA ASN A 70 14.86 -1.41 -15.82
C ASN A 70 14.97 -2.77 -16.54
N CYS A 71 13.85 -3.39 -16.95
CA CYS A 71 13.86 -4.65 -17.70
C CYS A 71 14.46 -4.51 -19.11
N TYR A 72 14.18 -3.43 -19.85
CA TYR A 72 14.68 -3.25 -21.21
C TYR A 72 16.12 -2.73 -21.28
N PHE A 73 16.57 -1.92 -20.32
CA PHE A 73 17.95 -1.43 -20.27
C PHE A 73 18.89 -2.37 -19.48
N TYR A 74 18.37 -3.44 -18.85
CA TYR A 74 19.18 -4.55 -18.35
C TYR A 74 19.56 -5.53 -19.48
N SER A 75 20.38 -5.06 -20.41
CA SER A 75 21.25 -5.96 -21.18
C SER A 75 22.49 -6.29 -20.32
N PRO A 76 22.95 -7.56 -20.26
CA PRO A 76 24.07 -8.03 -19.43
C PRO A 76 25.44 -7.60 -20.00
N ILE A 77 25.58 -6.33 -20.37
CA ILE A 77 26.83 -5.76 -20.83
C ILE A 77 27.50 -5.07 -19.63
N ASN A 78 28.70 -5.54 -19.31
CA ASN A 78 29.56 -5.30 -18.13
C ASN A 78 29.92 -3.84 -17.78
N SER A 79 29.20 -2.83 -18.28
CA SER A 79 29.41 -1.44 -17.91
C SER A 79 28.23 -0.94 -17.09
N ILE A 80 28.24 -1.25 -15.79
CA ILE A 80 27.28 -0.70 -14.84
C ILE A 80 27.59 0.80 -14.71
N SER A 81 26.90 1.62 -15.49
CA SER A 81 27.01 3.07 -15.38
C SER A 81 26.43 3.52 -14.03
N GLN A 82 27.03 4.54 -13.41
CA GLN A 82 26.53 5.14 -12.16
C GLN A 82 25.05 5.56 -12.26
N LEU A 83 24.57 5.86 -13.47
CA LEU A 83 23.17 6.16 -13.75
C LEU A 83 22.25 4.96 -13.47
N LYS A 84 22.66 3.76 -13.86
CA LYS A 84 21.87 2.53 -13.70
C LYS A 84 21.69 2.17 -12.22
N THR A 85 22.74 2.31 -11.42
CA THR A 85 22.67 2.12 -9.97
C THR A 85 21.75 3.14 -9.31
N ARG A 86 21.82 4.42 -9.72
CA ARG A 86 20.94 5.48 -9.20
C ARG A 86 19.47 5.24 -9.54
N LEU A 87 19.16 4.83 -10.77
CA LEU A 87 17.78 4.51 -11.18
C LEU A 87 17.21 3.34 -10.37
N HIS A 88 18.02 2.33 -10.09
CA HIS A 88 17.62 1.20 -9.26
C HIS A 88 17.29 1.64 -7.82
N GLN A 89 18.16 2.46 -7.20
CA GLN A 89 17.92 3.01 -5.86
C GLN A 89 16.63 3.84 -5.78
N ILE A 90 16.37 4.67 -6.79
CA ILE A 90 15.15 5.47 -6.87
C ILE A 90 13.92 4.56 -6.99
N SER A 91 13.97 3.56 -7.88
CA SER A 91 12.88 2.60 -8.06
C SER A 91 12.56 1.84 -6.77
N ASP A 92 13.59 1.40 -6.04
CA ASP A 92 13.42 0.71 -4.76
C ASP A 92 12.78 1.63 -3.71
N GLN A 93 13.24 2.88 -3.61
CA GLN A 93 12.69 3.85 -2.67
C GLN A 93 11.21 4.20 -2.97
N ILE A 94 10.86 4.32 -4.25
CA ILE A 94 9.47 4.52 -4.68
C ILE A 94 8.64 3.28 -4.31
N GLY A 95 9.15 2.07 -4.56
CA GLY A 95 8.48 0.82 -4.18
C GLY A 95 8.18 0.73 -2.69
N PHE A 96 9.15 1.09 -1.84
CA PHE A 96 8.95 1.10 -0.37
C PHE A 96 7.90 2.11 0.05
N SER A 97 7.93 3.31 -0.54
CA SER A 97 6.95 4.36 -0.27
C SER A 97 5.53 3.91 -0.67
N LEU A 98 5.41 3.26 -1.82
CA LEU A 98 4.13 2.80 -2.35
C LEU A 98 3.53 1.67 -1.50
N ILE A 99 4.33 0.72 -1.03
CA ILE A 99 3.89 -0.31 -0.07
C ILE A 99 3.36 0.35 1.21
N GLY A 100 4.03 1.39 1.71
CA GLY A 100 3.56 2.17 2.85
C GLY A 100 2.17 2.76 2.62
N VAL A 101 1.94 3.36 1.45
CA VAL A 101 0.62 3.93 1.09
C VAL A 101 -0.46 2.86 1.06
N TYR A 102 -0.22 1.71 0.42
CA TYR A 102 -1.21 0.64 0.38
C TYR A 102 -1.53 0.07 1.76
N ARG A 103 -0.54 -0.02 2.67
CA ARG A 103 -0.75 -0.42 4.07
C ARG A 103 -1.62 0.57 4.83
N VAL A 104 -1.37 1.87 4.68
CA VAL A 104 -2.18 2.93 5.32
C VAL A 104 -3.62 2.85 4.82
N ILE A 105 -3.83 2.77 3.51
CA ILE A 105 -5.17 2.68 2.91
C ILE A 105 -5.89 1.40 3.39
N ALA A 106 -5.20 0.25 3.37
CA ALA A 106 -5.77 -1.01 3.81
C ALA A 106 -6.25 -0.95 5.27
N GLY A 107 -5.41 -0.46 6.19
CA GLY A 107 -5.75 -0.34 7.60
C GLY A 107 -6.87 0.67 7.86
N ALA A 108 -6.82 1.82 7.20
CA ALA A 108 -7.84 2.87 7.35
C ALA A 108 -9.22 2.38 6.89
N LEU A 109 -9.28 1.71 5.73
CA LEU A 109 -10.53 1.13 5.19
C LEU A 109 -11.06 -0.06 5.99
N LEU A 110 -10.22 -0.69 6.81
CA LEU A 110 -10.67 -1.75 7.71
C LEU A 110 -11.43 -1.17 8.92
N ILE A 111 -10.98 -0.02 9.43
CA ILE A 111 -11.50 0.56 10.69
C ILE A 111 -12.60 1.59 10.44
N ALA A 112 -12.47 2.42 9.40
CA ALA A 112 -13.34 3.58 9.24
C ALA A 112 -14.79 3.25 8.82
N PRO A 113 -15.04 2.43 7.80
CA PRO A 113 -16.40 2.15 7.34
C PRO A 113 -17.32 1.48 8.39
N PRO A 114 -16.83 0.58 9.26
CA PRO A 114 -17.63 0.05 10.37
C PRO A 114 -18.20 1.15 11.28
N SER A 115 -17.40 2.18 11.59
CA SER A 115 -17.84 3.27 12.44
C SER A 115 -19.02 4.05 11.84
N MET A 116 -19.06 4.19 10.51
CA MET A 116 -20.18 4.84 9.80
C MET A 116 -21.46 4.01 9.87
N VAL A 117 -21.35 2.68 9.72
CA VAL A 117 -22.52 1.78 9.80
C VAL A 117 -23.09 1.72 11.22
N ILE A 118 -22.24 1.82 12.24
CA ILE A 118 -22.67 1.87 13.65
C ILE A 118 -23.50 3.14 13.93
N VAL A 119 -23.11 4.28 13.35
CA VAL A 119 -23.83 5.55 13.54
C VAL A 119 -25.11 5.59 12.72
N GLU A 120 -25.06 5.21 11.45
CA GLU A 120 -26.22 5.21 10.54
C GLU A 120 -26.30 3.90 9.76
N PRO A 121 -27.08 2.91 10.24
CA PRO A 121 -27.23 1.62 9.58
C PRO A 121 -28.20 1.72 8.38
N THR A 122 -27.74 2.29 7.28
CA THR A 122 -28.48 2.35 6.01
C THR A 122 -27.99 1.29 5.02
N PHE A 123 -28.87 0.82 4.13
CA PHE A 123 -28.48 -0.16 3.09
C PHE A 123 -27.32 0.33 2.21
N ASN A 124 -27.29 1.64 1.91
CA ASN A 124 -26.20 2.26 1.17
C ASN A 124 -24.87 2.18 1.93
N ASN A 125 -24.87 2.39 3.26
CA ASN A 125 -23.68 2.30 4.09
C ASN A 125 -23.16 0.86 4.19
N PHE A 126 -24.04 -0.15 4.16
CA PHE A 126 -23.63 -1.56 4.08
C PHE A 126 -22.98 -1.91 2.74
N ILE A 127 -23.52 -1.41 1.61
CA ILE A 127 -22.87 -1.57 0.30
C ILE A 127 -21.50 -0.90 0.29
N PHE A 128 -21.41 0.32 0.82
CA PHE A 128 -20.16 1.06 0.93
C PHE A 128 -19.12 0.34 1.80
N LEU A 129 -19.53 -0.23 2.94
CA LEU A 129 -18.70 -1.07 3.79
C LEU A 129 -18.12 -2.26 3.02
N GLY A 130 -18.96 -2.98 2.26
CA GLY A 130 -18.54 -4.10 1.42
C GLY A 130 -17.49 -3.67 0.38
N ALA A 131 -17.71 -2.55 -0.30
CA ALA A 131 -16.76 -2.00 -1.26
C ALA A 131 -15.42 -1.61 -0.60
N CYS A 132 -15.46 -1.00 0.58
CA CYS A 132 -14.25 -0.62 1.31
C CYS A 132 -13.44 -1.84 1.77
N TYR A 133 -14.10 -2.90 2.22
CA TYR A 133 -13.44 -4.15 2.59
C TYR A 133 -12.81 -4.85 1.38
N PHE A 134 -13.51 -4.88 0.25
CA PHE A 134 -12.93 -5.40 -1.00
C PHE A 134 -11.67 -4.61 -1.41
N LEU A 135 -11.72 -3.29 -1.29
CA LEU A 135 -10.58 -2.41 -1.58
C LEU A 135 -9.44 -2.58 -0.57
N SER A 136 -9.75 -2.79 0.71
CA SER A 136 -8.76 -3.10 1.75
C SER A 136 -8.03 -4.41 1.46
N ILE A 137 -8.76 -5.48 1.13
CA ILE A 137 -8.18 -6.78 0.76
C ILE A 137 -7.30 -6.66 -0.49
N SER A 138 -7.78 -5.92 -1.50
CA SER A 138 -7.01 -5.67 -2.72
C SER A 138 -5.72 -4.90 -2.43
N SER A 139 -5.76 -3.92 -1.54
CA SER A 139 -4.57 -3.14 -1.12
C SER A 139 -3.57 -4.01 -0.36
N ILE A 140 -4.02 -4.95 0.48
CA ILE A 140 -3.16 -5.93 1.15
C ILE A 140 -2.53 -6.88 0.12
N ALA A 141 -3.30 -7.35 -0.86
CA ALA A 141 -2.78 -8.22 -1.91
C ALA A 141 -1.69 -7.52 -2.75
N ILE A 142 -1.90 -6.26 -3.13
CA ILE A 142 -0.90 -5.45 -3.84
C ILE A 142 0.34 -5.23 -2.97
N SER A 143 0.17 -4.93 -1.68
CA SER A 143 1.29 -4.78 -0.73
C SER A 143 2.12 -6.06 -0.60
N CYS A 144 1.46 -7.21 -0.58
CA CYS A 144 2.12 -8.52 -0.58
C CYS A 144 2.92 -8.75 -1.86
N TYR A 145 2.33 -8.45 -3.02
CA TYR A 145 2.98 -8.59 -4.32
C TYR A 145 4.23 -7.70 -4.42
N LEU A 146 4.10 -6.42 -4.06
CA LEU A 146 5.21 -5.47 -4.07
C LEU A 146 6.31 -5.87 -3.08
N SER A 147 5.94 -6.32 -1.88
CA SER A 147 6.90 -6.79 -0.88
C SER A 147 7.66 -8.05 -1.32
N TYR A 148 6.97 -8.96 -2.01
CA TYR A 148 7.60 -10.13 -2.61
C TYR A 148 8.58 -9.71 -3.70
N TRP A 149 8.18 -8.78 -4.55
CA TRP A 149 9.04 -8.27 -5.63
C TRP A 149 10.30 -7.59 -5.10
N GLN A 150 10.17 -6.75 -4.06
CA GLN A 150 11.32 -6.15 -3.38
C GLN A 150 12.24 -7.18 -2.74
N SER A 151 11.70 -8.27 -2.19
CA SER A 151 12.55 -9.32 -1.63
C SER A 151 13.45 -9.98 -2.69
N LYS A 152 13.00 -10.03 -3.96
CA LYS A 152 13.80 -10.53 -5.08
C LYS A 152 14.86 -9.54 -5.53
N THR A 153 14.53 -8.25 -5.66
CA THR A 153 15.50 -7.24 -6.10
C THR A 153 16.66 -7.09 -5.12
N VAL A 154 16.39 -7.12 -3.81
CA VAL A 154 17.42 -7.04 -2.76
C VAL A 154 18.30 -8.30 -2.70
N THR A 155 17.78 -9.48 -3.09
CA THR A 155 18.54 -10.74 -3.04
C THR A 155 19.29 -11.08 -4.33
N GLY A 156 19.15 -10.27 -5.39
CA GLY A 156 19.94 -10.40 -6.61
C GLY A 156 19.75 -11.74 -7.34
N ILE A 157 18.52 -12.26 -7.39
CA ILE A 157 18.12 -13.44 -8.19
C ILE A 157 17.06 -13.02 -9.21
#